data_AF-A0A812JCQ8-F1
#
_entry.id   AF-A0A812JCQ8-F1
#
_cell.length_a   1.000
_cell.length_b   1.000
_cell.length_c   1.000
_cell.angle_alpha   90.00
_cell.angle_beta   90.00
_cell.angle_gamma   90.00
#
_symmetry.space_group_name_H-M   'P 1'
#
loop_
_entity.id
_entity.type
_entity.pdbx_description
1 polymer ?
#
loop_
_entity_poly.entity_id
_entity_poly.type
_entity_poly.pdbx_seq_one_letter_code
_entity_poly.pdbx_strand_id
1 'polypeptide(L)'
;MTGEWDEDFVIRRIPPRNATQSKEKLARNCQEDSDRTPALASWVPQHLPDVPVPMPASSWASPLRVPLPEPINDKENEPLELPPHISTMIEQFTRVEEATPFLPPPGLAAEQPLAGPKTMAKKPVLPEIDLPPGIKIFGNYAGSVCTRVEWRIDDLNGKLQASMGRPLVSPPFAALGLPNLRLMVFPDGRETMKNARSSERKGLYTQMIKKGPLHASLKLKADCLQCATVMTVNLLVGQVRAGPLVYDFSEQAIHGLDDLGVDWLKQVDKGNGSLTVGIEILDVRPQP
;
A
#
# COMPACT_ATOMS: atom_id res chain seq x y z
N MET A 1 25.92 -2.73 -28.19
CA MET A 1 24.53 -3.20 -28.19
C MET A 1 23.78 -2.42 -27.13
N THR A 2 23.31 -1.24 -27.51
CA THR A 2 22.48 -0.34 -26.70
C THR A 2 21.04 -0.76 -26.93
N GLY A 3 20.44 -1.41 -25.94
CA GLY A 3 19.03 -1.80 -25.98
C GLY A 3 18.16 -0.56 -25.84
N GLU A 4 17.57 -0.16 -26.96
CA GLU A 4 16.49 0.81 -27.10
C GLU A 4 15.25 0.22 -26.42
N TRP A 5 14.85 0.79 -25.29
CA TRP A 5 13.60 0.43 -24.62
C TRP A 5 12.50 1.28 -25.24
N ASP A 6 11.61 0.63 -25.99
CA ASP A 6 10.41 1.22 -26.58
C ASP A 6 9.56 1.93 -25.49
N GLU A 7 9.46 3.25 -25.61
CA GLU A 7 8.69 4.15 -24.73
C GLU A 7 7.20 4.26 -25.16
N ASP A 8 6.59 3.23 -25.73
CA ASP A 8 5.17 3.25 -26.10
C ASP A 8 4.27 2.66 -24.99
N PHE A 9 4.42 3.16 -23.76
CA PHE A 9 3.39 3.00 -22.72
C PHE A 9 2.34 4.10 -22.88
N VAL A 10 1.33 3.83 -23.70
CA VAL A 10 0.16 4.70 -23.91
C VAL A 10 -0.49 5.03 -22.56
N ILE A 11 -0.21 6.24 -22.05
CA ILE A 11 -0.89 6.83 -20.90
C ILE A 11 -2.36 7.04 -21.28
N ARG A 12 -3.21 6.05 -20.98
CA ARG A 12 -4.66 6.24 -21.02
C ARG A 12 -5.01 7.24 -19.93
N ARG A 13 -5.21 8.50 -20.31
CA ARG A 13 -5.83 9.53 -19.47
C ARG A 13 -7.20 9.00 -19.03
N ILE A 14 -7.32 8.60 -17.77
CA ILE A 14 -8.60 8.27 -17.16
C ILE A 14 -9.39 9.58 -17.05
N PRO A 15 -10.57 9.72 -17.68
CA PRO A 15 -11.36 10.93 -17.54
C PRO A 15 -11.81 11.10 -16.08
N PRO A 16 -11.85 12.34 -15.55
CA PRO A 16 -12.31 12.59 -14.20
C PRO A 16 -13.76 12.12 -14.05
N ARG A 17 -14.02 11.23 -13.09
CA ARG A 17 -15.38 10.87 -12.70
C ARG A 17 -16.02 12.09 -12.04
N ASN A 18 -17.09 12.60 -12.64
CA ASN A 18 -17.92 13.68 -12.11
C ASN A 18 -18.38 13.39 -10.67
N ALA A 19 -17.73 14.04 -9.71
CA ALA A 19 -18.19 14.13 -8.32
C ALA A 19 -19.25 15.23 -8.21
N THR A 20 -20.46 14.98 -8.71
CA THR A 20 -21.60 15.88 -8.57
C THR A 20 -22.81 15.08 -8.07
N GLN A 21 -22.84 14.81 -6.77
CA GLN A 21 -24.06 14.62 -5.95
C GLN A 21 -23.66 14.22 -4.52
N SER A 22 -23.35 15.21 -3.66
CA SER A 22 -23.40 15.09 -2.19
C SER A 22 -23.20 16.46 -1.51
N LYS A 23 -23.75 17.53 -2.09
CA LYS A 23 -23.75 18.88 -1.49
C LYS A 23 -25.18 19.38 -1.30
N GLU A 24 -25.98 18.68 -0.50
CA GLU A 24 -27.25 19.26 -0.01
C GLU A 24 -27.84 18.49 1.19
N LYS A 25 -27.07 18.31 2.28
CA LYS A 25 -27.68 17.93 3.58
C LYS A 25 -26.84 18.17 4.84
N LEU A 26 -25.95 19.17 4.82
CA LEU A 26 -25.18 19.55 6.01
C LEU A 26 -25.16 21.07 6.23
N ALA A 27 -26.35 21.68 6.23
CA ALA A 27 -26.52 23.06 6.67
C ALA A 27 -27.79 23.11 7.54
N ARG A 28 -27.63 22.77 8.82
CA ARG A 28 -28.53 23.08 9.95
C ARG A 28 -28.02 22.34 11.21
N ASN A 29 -26.96 22.87 11.84
CA ASN A 29 -26.75 22.86 13.30
C ASN A 29 -25.35 23.39 13.61
N CYS A 30 -25.19 24.70 13.64
CA CYS A 30 -24.10 25.38 14.34
C CYS A 30 -24.60 26.78 14.65
N GLN A 31 -25.44 26.89 15.67
CA GLN A 31 -25.79 28.16 16.29
C GLN A 31 -25.66 27.97 17.80
N GLU A 32 -24.89 28.89 18.41
CA GLU A 32 -24.77 29.18 19.84
C GLU A 32 -24.03 28.16 20.72
N ASP A 33 -22.75 28.45 21.00
CA ASP A 33 -22.26 28.53 22.39
C ASP A 33 -20.91 29.27 22.43
N SER A 34 -20.97 30.60 22.34
CA SER A 34 -19.87 31.50 22.70
C SER A 34 -20.23 32.12 24.05
N ASP A 35 -19.70 31.55 25.13
CA ASP A 35 -19.19 32.25 26.31
C ASP A 35 -19.05 31.27 27.48
N ARG A 36 -17.88 30.66 27.62
CA ARG A 36 -17.49 30.06 28.90
C ARG A 36 -15.99 30.18 29.15
N THR A 37 -15.66 31.26 29.85
CA THR A 37 -14.40 31.50 30.55
C THR A 37 -14.07 30.33 31.49
N PRO A 38 -12.86 29.73 31.45
CA PRO A 38 -12.45 28.80 32.49
C PRO A 38 -11.83 29.56 33.66
N ALA A 39 -12.51 29.53 34.80
CA ALA A 39 -11.93 29.89 36.10
C ALA A 39 -10.97 28.78 36.56
N LEU A 40 -9.78 29.20 37.00
CA LEU A 40 -8.79 28.39 37.70
C LEU A 40 -9.41 27.80 38.99
N ALA A 41 -9.62 26.49 39.02
CA ALA A 41 -9.96 25.77 40.24
C ALA A 41 -8.86 24.74 40.55
N SER A 42 -8.20 24.97 41.69
CA SER A 42 -7.26 24.10 42.36
C SER A 42 -7.85 22.71 42.64
N TRP A 43 -7.21 21.66 42.14
CA TRP A 43 -7.55 20.28 42.47
C TRP A 43 -6.98 19.90 43.85
N VAL A 44 -7.88 19.53 44.76
CA VAL A 44 -7.56 18.86 46.02
C VAL A 44 -7.97 17.38 45.86
N PRO A 45 -7.11 16.39 46.14
CA PRO A 45 -7.49 14.99 46.10
C PRO A 45 -8.34 14.63 47.32
N GLN A 46 -9.61 14.25 47.10
CA GLN A 46 -10.42 13.58 48.13
C GLN A 46 -10.43 12.07 47.88
N HIS A 47 -9.96 11.34 48.90
CA HIS A 47 -10.14 9.89 49.05
C HIS A 47 -11.64 9.54 49.05
N LEU A 48 -12.02 8.57 48.22
CA LEU A 48 -13.36 7.96 48.22
C LEU A 48 -13.30 6.54 48.80
N PRO A 49 -14.24 6.14 49.67
CA PRO A 49 -14.35 4.79 50.20
C PRO A 49 -15.09 3.84 49.25
N ASP A 50 -14.68 2.56 49.33
CA ASP A 50 -15.32 1.40 48.70
C ASP A 50 -16.80 1.27 49.11
N VAL A 51 -17.68 1.22 48.11
CA VAL A 51 -19.08 0.80 48.29
C VAL A 51 -19.36 -0.35 47.32
N PRO A 52 -19.76 -1.54 47.80
CA PRO A 52 -20.10 -2.67 46.95
C PRO A 52 -21.48 -2.47 46.31
N VAL A 53 -21.52 -2.46 44.98
CA VAL A 53 -22.76 -2.38 44.19
C VAL A 53 -23.32 -3.80 43.98
N PRO A 54 -24.59 -4.09 44.32
CA PRO A 54 -25.22 -5.38 44.06
C PRO A 54 -25.60 -5.54 42.58
N MET A 55 -25.22 -6.67 41.98
CA MET A 55 -25.57 -7.03 40.61
C MET A 55 -27.06 -7.43 40.49
N PRO A 56 -27.83 -6.89 39.52
CA PRO A 56 -29.14 -7.43 39.19
C PRO A 56 -29.02 -8.66 38.27
N ALA A 57 -29.57 -9.78 38.74
CA ALA A 57 -29.78 -10.99 37.95
C ALA A 57 -30.79 -10.71 36.82
N SER A 58 -30.30 -10.59 35.59
CA SER A 58 -31.11 -10.36 34.40
C SER A 58 -31.27 -11.67 33.63
N SER A 59 -32.31 -12.40 33.97
CA SER A 59 -32.87 -13.51 33.19
C SER A 59 -33.57 -12.94 31.96
N TRP A 60 -32.99 -13.09 30.77
CA TRP A 60 -33.67 -12.82 29.50
C TRP A 60 -33.46 -13.99 28.54
N ALA A 61 -34.49 -14.84 28.54
CA ALA A 61 -35.11 -15.50 27.39
C ALA A 61 -34.18 -16.14 26.34
N SER A 62 -34.15 -17.48 26.38
CA SER A 62 -33.71 -18.33 25.28
C SER A 62 -34.42 -17.95 23.97
N PRO A 63 -33.70 -17.69 22.87
CA PRO A 63 -34.31 -17.45 21.58
C PRO A 63 -34.97 -18.74 21.06
N LEU A 64 -36.22 -18.59 20.61
CA LEU A 64 -37.02 -19.63 19.97
C LEU A 64 -36.23 -20.28 18.82
N ARG A 65 -36.03 -21.60 18.90
CA ARG A 65 -35.49 -22.42 17.82
C ARG A 65 -36.47 -22.39 16.64
N VAL A 66 -36.17 -21.60 15.63
CA VAL A 66 -36.83 -21.68 14.32
C VAL A 66 -36.28 -22.91 13.60
N PRO A 67 -37.13 -23.84 13.09
CA PRO A 67 -36.68 -24.98 12.30
C PRO A 67 -35.94 -24.50 11.06
N LEU A 68 -34.72 -25.00 10.87
CA LEU A 68 -33.89 -24.74 9.71
C LEU A 68 -34.53 -25.44 8.49
N PRO A 69 -34.75 -24.76 7.36
CA PRO A 69 -35.23 -25.41 6.14
C PRO A 69 -34.23 -26.47 5.66
N GLU A 70 -34.75 -27.61 5.23
CA GLU A 70 -33.96 -28.74 4.74
C GLU A 70 -33.13 -28.34 3.51
N PRO A 71 -31.89 -28.85 3.37
CA PRO A 71 -31.03 -28.55 2.24
C PRO A 71 -31.67 -29.03 0.93
N ILE A 72 -31.81 -28.10 -0.01
CA ILE A 72 -32.19 -28.40 -1.40
C ILE A 72 -31.10 -29.30 -1.96
N ASN A 73 -31.49 -30.54 -2.26
CA ASN A 73 -30.64 -31.54 -2.86
C ASN A 73 -30.44 -31.16 -4.33
N ASP A 74 -29.33 -30.50 -4.63
CA ASP A 74 -28.90 -30.18 -5.99
C ASP A 74 -28.61 -31.49 -6.74
N LYS A 75 -29.62 -31.96 -7.46
CA LYS A 75 -29.48 -33.04 -8.43
C LYS A 75 -28.61 -32.57 -9.59
N GLU A 76 -27.61 -33.41 -9.87
CA GLU A 76 -27.11 -33.70 -11.21
C GLU A 76 -26.42 -32.54 -11.93
N ASN A 77 -25.13 -32.35 -11.58
CA ASN A 77 -24.13 -31.83 -12.51
C ASN A 77 -23.98 -32.80 -13.68
N GLU A 78 -24.73 -32.55 -14.75
CA GLU A 78 -24.49 -33.11 -16.07
C GLU A 78 -23.17 -32.52 -16.61
N PRO A 79 -22.15 -33.33 -16.93
CA PRO A 79 -20.90 -32.85 -17.48
C PRO A 79 -21.13 -32.34 -18.91
N LEU A 80 -21.05 -31.03 -19.11
CA LEU A 80 -21.02 -30.41 -20.43
C LEU A 80 -19.76 -30.87 -21.19
N GLU A 81 -19.93 -31.87 -22.06
CA GLU A 81 -18.94 -32.27 -23.06
C GLU A 81 -18.70 -31.12 -24.05
N LEU A 82 -17.53 -30.50 -23.95
CA LEU A 82 -17.08 -29.52 -24.93
C LEU A 82 -16.59 -30.24 -26.20
N PRO A 83 -16.91 -29.71 -27.39
CA PRO A 83 -16.60 -30.38 -28.64
C PRO A 83 -15.09 -30.35 -28.99
N PRO A 84 -14.54 -31.41 -29.63
CA PRO A 84 -13.10 -31.70 -29.68
C PRO A 84 -12.25 -30.93 -30.71
N HIS A 85 -12.67 -29.78 -31.24
CA HIS A 85 -12.06 -29.20 -32.46
C HIS A 85 -11.25 -27.90 -32.30
N ILE A 86 -10.87 -27.49 -31.07
CA ILE A 86 -10.10 -26.23 -30.87
C ILE A 86 -8.68 -26.48 -30.30
N SER A 87 -8.23 -27.74 -30.21
CA SER A 87 -6.92 -28.08 -29.62
C SER A 87 -5.70 -27.96 -30.56
N THR A 88 -5.83 -27.53 -31.81
CA THR A 88 -4.78 -27.80 -32.83
C THR A 88 -3.97 -26.59 -33.33
N MET A 89 -3.92 -25.45 -32.64
CA MET A 89 -3.15 -24.28 -33.14
C MET A 89 -2.17 -23.60 -32.17
N ILE A 90 -1.89 -24.17 -30.98
CA ILE A 90 -1.03 -23.51 -29.97
C ILE A 90 0.34 -24.19 -29.77
N GLU A 91 0.77 -25.10 -30.66
CA GLU A 91 2.07 -25.81 -30.54
C GLU A 91 3.21 -25.30 -31.44
N GLN A 92 3.10 -24.13 -32.11
CA GLN A 92 4.11 -23.71 -33.10
C GLN A 92 5.09 -22.58 -32.70
N PHE A 93 5.10 -22.10 -31.45
CA PHE A 93 5.97 -20.96 -31.07
C PHE A 93 6.89 -21.17 -29.85
N THR A 94 7.38 -22.39 -29.62
CA THR A 94 8.46 -22.65 -28.66
C THR A 94 9.70 -23.18 -29.37
N ARG A 95 10.46 -22.28 -29.99
CA ARG A 95 11.87 -22.51 -30.31
C ARG A 95 12.62 -21.19 -30.14
N VAL A 96 12.89 -20.84 -28.89
CA VAL A 96 13.87 -19.79 -28.57
C VAL A 96 15.22 -20.48 -28.42
N GLU A 97 16.15 -20.05 -29.25
CA GLU A 97 17.54 -20.49 -29.29
C GLU A 97 18.20 -20.48 -27.92
N GLU A 98 18.80 -21.61 -27.60
CA GLU A 98 19.75 -21.81 -26.53
C GLU A 98 21.04 -21.02 -26.86
N ALA A 99 21.14 -19.82 -26.29
CA ALA A 99 22.31 -18.97 -26.43
C ALA A 99 23.54 -19.67 -25.82
N THR A 100 24.50 -19.95 -26.69
CA THR A 100 25.80 -20.53 -26.38
C THR A 100 26.57 -19.64 -25.40
N PRO A 101 27.21 -20.19 -24.34
CA PRO A 101 28.07 -19.43 -23.45
C PRO A 101 29.33 -18.99 -24.19
N PHE A 102 29.44 -17.70 -24.50
CA PHE A 102 30.67 -17.07 -24.97
C PHE A 102 31.72 -17.13 -23.85
N LEU A 103 32.67 -18.06 -23.99
CA LEU A 103 33.90 -18.07 -23.20
C LEU A 103 34.77 -16.87 -23.62
N PRO A 104 35.30 -16.08 -22.68
CA PRO A 104 36.25 -15.03 -23.02
C PRO A 104 37.53 -15.65 -23.59
N PRO A 105 38.14 -15.03 -24.61
CA PRO A 105 39.35 -15.53 -25.24
C PRO A 105 40.50 -15.62 -24.21
N PRO A 106 41.15 -16.79 -24.09
CA PRO A 106 42.34 -16.96 -23.28
C PRO A 106 43.49 -16.17 -23.91
N GLY A 107 44.04 -15.21 -23.18
CA GLY A 107 45.33 -14.59 -23.53
C GLY A 107 45.25 -13.09 -23.77
N LEU A 108 45.21 -12.33 -22.68
CA LEU A 108 45.77 -10.98 -22.61
C LEU A 108 46.09 -10.69 -21.13
N ALA A 109 47.24 -11.21 -20.73
CA ALA A 109 47.93 -10.80 -19.53
C ALA A 109 48.39 -9.35 -19.72
N ALA A 110 47.85 -8.43 -18.91
CA ALA A 110 48.37 -7.07 -18.78
C ALA A 110 48.33 -6.67 -17.31
N GLU A 111 49.52 -6.76 -16.71
CA GLU A 111 50.08 -5.93 -15.64
C GLU A 111 49.29 -5.79 -14.32
N GLN A 112 49.77 -6.51 -13.31
CA GLN A 112 49.53 -6.18 -11.90
C GLN A 112 50.20 -4.83 -11.55
N PRO A 113 49.45 -3.83 -11.09
CA PRO A 113 50.03 -2.68 -10.42
C PRO A 113 50.47 -3.08 -9.01
N LEU A 114 51.74 -2.79 -8.73
CA LEU A 114 52.40 -2.92 -7.44
C LEU A 114 51.54 -2.36 -6.29
N ALA A 115 51.43 -3.15 -5.22
CA ALA A 115 50.66 -2.85 -4.03
C ALA A 115 51.16 -1.58 -3.31
N GLY A 116 50.51 -0.44 -3.57
CA GLY A 116 50.54 0.71 -2.67
C GLY A 116 49.68 0.44 -1.43
N PRO A 117 50.03 1.00 -0.25
CA PRO A 117 49.21 0.90 0.95
C PRO A 117 47.85 1.54 0.67
N LYS A 118 46.82 0.70 0.52
CA LYS A 118 45.42 1.10 0.42
C LYS A 118 45.03 1.78 1.72
N THR A 119 45.23 3.10 1.78
CA THR A 119 44.54 3.98 2.72
C THR A 119 43.06 3.79 2.44
N MET A 120 42.42 2.98 3.28
CA MET A 120 40.98 2.76 3.23
C MET A 120 40.32 4.12 3.42
N ALA A 121 39.95 4.75 2.31
CA ALA A 121 39.18 5.98 2.31
C ALA A 121 37.91 5.70 3.10
N LYS A 122 37.89 6.18 4.34
CA LYS A 122 36.81 6.01 5.31
C LYS A 122 35.57 6.60 4.65
N LYS A 123 34.69 5.75 4.12
CA LYS A 123 33.42 6.14 3.52
C LYS A 123 32.76 7.12 4.50
N PRO A 124 32.49 8.38 4.11
CA PRO A 124 31.92 9.36 5.00
C PRO A 124 30.63 8.77 5.57
N VAL A 125 30.67 8.46 6.86
CA VAL A 125 29.51 7.98 7.62
C VAL A 125 28.62 9.20 7.77
N LEU A 126 27.65 9.33 6.87
CA LEU A 126 26.57 10.29 7.04
C LEU A 126 25.88 10.00 8.38
N PRO A 127 25.50 11.03 9.15
CA PRO A 127 24.78 10.85 10.39
C PRO A 127 23.53 10.02 10.12
N GLU A 128 23.44 8.86 10.77
CA GLU A 128 22.29 8.00 10.73
C GLU A 128 21.15 8.76 11.42
N ILE A 129 20.24 9.30 10.62
CA ILE A 129 19.04 9.97 11.13
C ILE A 129 18.18 8.89 11.77
N ASP A 130 17.79 9.08 13.02
CA ASP A 130 16.87 8.20 13.75
C ASP A 130 15.50 8.17 13.05
N LEU A 131 15.37 7.30 12.05
CA LEU A 131 14.13 7.09 11.31
C LEU A 131 13.28 6.03 12.00
N PRO A 132 11.94 6.13 11.92
CA PRO A 132 11.06 5.10 12.46
C PRO A 132 11.37 3.72 11.87
N PRO A 133 11.14 2.64 12.64
CA PRO A 133 11.39 1.28 12.18
C PRO A 133 10.73 0.99 10.82
N GLY A 134 11.55 0.51 9.88
CA GLY A 134 11.11 0.13 8.53
C GLY A 134 11.03 1.28 7.53
N ILE A 135 11.27 2.54 7.92
CA ILE A 135 11.38 3.67 7.00
C ILE A 135 12.85 3.92 6.63
N LYS A 136 13.12 4.10 5.35
CA LYS A 136 14.44 4.51 4.85
C LYS A 136 14.27 5.70 3.91
N ILE A 137 15.13 6.71 4.06
CA ILE A 137 15.14 7.90 3.19
C ILE A 137 16.49 7.96 2.49
N PHE A 138 16.46 8.07 1.17
CA PHE A 138 17.63 8.19 0.32
C PHE A 138 17.56 9.54 -0.40
N GLY A 139 18.62 10.36 -0.25
CA GLY A 139 18.81 11.56 -1.04
C GLY A 139 19.56 11.25 -2.35
N ASN A 140 19.24 11.98 -3.42
CA ASN A 140 19.89 11.90 -4.73
C ASN A 140 19.96 10.46 -5.28
N TYR A 141 18.80 9.89 -5.60
CA TYR A 141 18.71 8.52 -6.12
C TYR A 141 18.93 8.45 -7.64
N ALA A 142 19.75 7.51 -8.09
CA ALA A 142 20.01 7.21 -9.52
C ALA A 142 20.47 8.42 -10.37
N GLY A 143 21.23 9.34 -9.79
CA GLY A 143 21.74 10.54 -10.50
C GLY A 143 20.67 11.63 -10.72
N SER A 144 19.43 11.40 -10.28
CA SER A 144 18.38 12.40 -10.25
C SER A 144 18.31 13.06 -8.88
N VAL A 145 18.00 14.36 -8.84
CA VAL A 145 17.76 15.11 -7.60
C VAL A 145 16.35 14.77 -7.08
N CYS A 146 16.16 13.52 -6.68
CA CYS A 146 14.91 13.07 -6.07
C CYS A 146 15.16 12.52 -4.67
N THR A 147 14.16 12.65 -3.81
CA THR A 147 14.16 12.04 -2.46
C THR A 147 13.31 10.78 -2.50
N ARG A 148 13.94 9.63 -2.28
CA ARG A 148 13.26 8.32 -2.25
C ARG A 148 12.99 7.94 -0.80
N VAL A 149 11.73 7.63 -0.49
CA VAL A 149 11.31 7.12 0.80
C VAL A 149 10.77 5.71 0.61
N GLU A 150 11.32 4.77 1.35
CA GLU A 150 10.88 3.37 1.35
C GLU A 150 10.30 3.01 2.71
N TRP A 151 9.21 2.25 2.70
CA TRP A 151 8.60 1.62 3.85
C TRP A 151 8.59 0.11 3.65
N ARG A 152 9.33 -0.60 4.51
CA ARG A 152 9.35 -2.05 4.59
C ARG A 152 8.24 -2.55 5.51
N ILE A 153 7.39 -3.42 4.97
CA ILE A 153 6.30 -4.09 5.67
C ILE A 153 6.71 -5.55 5.89
N ASP A 154 7.17 -5.89 7.09
CA ASP A 154 7.44 -7.28 7.46
C ASP A 154 6.15 -8.10 7.58
N ASP A 155 6.21 -9.38 7.19
CA ASP A 155 5.09 -10.33 7.19
C ASP A 155 3.79 -9.70 6.63
N LEU A 156 3.84 -9.32 5.35
CA LEU A 156 2.72 -8.64 4.69
C LEU A 156 1.43 -9.45 4.84
N ASN A 157 1.50 -10.77 4.65
CA ASN A 157 0.34 -11.66 4.71
C ASN A 157 -0.27 -11.71 6.10
N GLY A 158 0.54 -11.84 7.15
CA GLY A 158 0.06 -11.79 8.53
C GLY A 158 -0.57 -10.44 8.87
N LYS A 159 0.05 -9.32 8.46
CA LYS A 159 -0.48 -7.96 8.70
C LYS A 159 -1.80 -7.71 7.98
N LEU A 160 -1.91 -8.11 6.71
CA LEU A 160 -3.16 -7.96 5.96
C LEU A 160 -4.26 -8.85 6.55
N GLN A 161 -3.95 -10.08 6.97
CA GLN A 161 -4.94 -10.93 7.65
C GLN A 161 -5.40 -10.31 8.98
N ALA A 162 -4.48 -9.78 9.78
CA ALA A 162 -4.80 -9.13 11.04
C ALA A 162 -5.61 -7.83 10.85
N SER A 163 -5.36 -7.07 9.77
CA SER A 163 -6.07 -5.83 9.50
C SER A 163 -7.50 -6.05 8.97
N MET A 164 -7.84 -7.25 8.49
CA MET A 164 -9.19 -7.61 8.03
C MET A 164 -9.77 -6.59 7.03
N GLY A 165 -8.95 -6.18 6.05
CA GLY A 165 -9.31 -5.20 5.03
C GLY A 165 -9.13 -3.74 5.46
N ARG A 166 -8.69 -3.48 6.70
CA ARG A 166 -8.27 -2.12 7.11
C ARG A 166 -6.95 -1.75 6.44
N PRO A 167 -6.74 -0.47 6.12
CA PRO A 167 -5.50 -0.01 5.51
C PRO A 167 -4.32 -0.21 6.45
N LEU A 168 -3.17 -0.62 5.91
CA LEU A 168 -1.91 -0.53 6.62
C LEU A 168 -1.38 0.89 6.46
N VAL A 169 -0.89 1.49 7.55
CA VAL A 169 -0.41 2.88 7.55
C VAL A 169 1.01 2.91 8.09
N SER A 170 1.91 3.60 7.40
CA SER A 170 3.30 3.75 7.83
C SER A 170 3.40 4.62 9.09
N PRO A 171 4.50 4.48 9.85
CA PRO A 171 4.92 5.54 10.76
C PRO A 171 5.00 6.89 10.02
N PRO A 172 4.76 8.01 10.71
CA PRO A 172 4.93 9.33 10.12
C PRO A 172 6.42 9.56 9.78
N PHE A 173 6.68 10.21 8.64
CA PHE A 173 8.02 10.62 8.24
C PHE A 173 8.00 12.05 7.69
N ALA A 174 9.19 12.64 7.55
CA ALA A 174 9.37 13.95 6.93
C ALA A 174 10.28 13.83 5.72
N ALA A 175 9.95 14.52 4.63
CA ALA A 175 10.77 14.56 3.42
C ALA A 175 10.62 15.91 2.71
N LEU A 176 11.73 16.47 2.21
CA LEU A 176 11.75 17.76 1.49
C LEU A 176 11.03 18.90 2.25
N GLY A 177 11.20 18.96 3.57
CA GLY A 177 10.58 19.98 4.43
C GLY A 177 9.09 19.76 4.72
N LEU A 178 8.47 18.72 4.15
CA LEU A 178 7.07 18.36 4.44
C LEU A 178 7.02 17.43 5.66
N PRO A 179 6.38 17.84 6.77
CA PRO A 179 6.24 17.01 7.96
C PRO A 179 5.05 16.03 7.83
N ASN A 180 5.00 15.04 8.72
CA ASN A 180 3.84 14.16 8.94
C ASN A 180 3.30 13.44 7.69
N LEU A 181 4.17 13.06 6.77
CA LEU A 181 3.81 12.22 5.63
C LEU A 181 3.62 10.77 6.06
N ARG A 182 2.68 10.07 5.41
CA ARG A 182 2.41 8.64 5.65
C ARG A 182 2.08 7.91 4.36
N LEU A 183 2.61 6.70 4.21
CA LEU A 183 2.20 5.78 3.17
C LEU A 183 1.05 4.92 3.70
N MET A 184 0.06 4.68 2.85
CA MET A 184 -1.12 3.88 3.14
C MET A 184 -1.29 2.80 2.09
N VAL A 185 -1.41 1.55 2.53
CA VAL A 185 -1.69 0.39 1.68
C VAL A 185 -3.13 -0.05 1.93
N PHE A 186 -3.98 0.01 0.91
CA PHE A 186 -5.35 -0.51 1.00
C PHE A 186 -5.45 -1.77 0.16
N PRO A 187 -5.70 -2.95 0.77
CA PRO A 187 -5.98 -4.15 -0.01
C PRO A 187 -7.29 -3.97 -0.77
N ASP A 188 -7.26 -4.22 -2.08
CA ASP A 188 -8.45 -4.17 -2.92
C ASP A 188 -9.09 -5.55 -3.01
N GLY A 189 -10.10 -5.76 -2.18
CA GLY A 189 -11.05 -6.85 -2.33
C GLY A 189 -12.47 -6.33 -2.56
N ARG A 190 -12.64 -5.03 -2.79
CA ARG A 190 -13.96 -4.39 -2.62
C ARG A 190 -14.94 -4.80 -3.70
N GLU A 191 -14.48 -5.00 -4.94
CA GLU A 191 -15.40 -5.41 -6.01
C GLU A 191 -15.89 -6.84 -5.82
N THR A 192 -14.99 -7.77 -5.51
CA THR A 192 -15.31 -9.18 -5.27
C THR A 192 -16.18 -9.39 -4.02
N MET A 193 -16.15 -8.47 -3.05
CA MET A 193 -16.82 -8.64 -1.74
C MET A 193 -18.17 -7.93 -1.59
N LYS A 194 -18.62 -7.11 -2.56
CA LYS A 194 -19.86 -6.31 -2.44
C LYS A 194 -21.11 -7.15 -2.16
N ASN A 195 -21.18 -8.39 -2.65
CA ASN A 195 -22.38 -9.23 -2.57
C ASN A 195 -22.28 -10.38 -1.56
N ALA A 196 -21.11 -10.61 -0.97
CA ALA A 196 -20.88 -11.75 -0.09
C ALA A 196 -21.40 -11.51 1.34
N ARG A 197 -21.87 -12.56 2.02
CA ARG A 197 -22.19 -12.51 3.45
C ARG A 197 -20.92 -12.30 4.28
N SER A 198 -21.03 -11.82 5.52
CA SER A 198 -19.88 -11.45 6.35
C SER A 198 -18.88 -12.61 6.57
N SER A 199 -19.37 -13.83 6.71
CA SER A 199 -18.54 -15.05 6.82
C SER A 199 -17.80 -15.38 5.53
N GLU A 200 -18.47 -15.28 4.38
CA GLU A 200 -17.89 -15.51 3.05
C GLU A 200 -16.81 -14.49 2.72
N ARG A 201 -17.02 -13.21 3.06
CA ARG A 201 -16.02 -12.15 2.85
C ARG A 201 -14.68 -12.46 3.52
N LYS A 202 -14.71 -12.98 4.75
CA LYS A 202 -13.49 -13.38 5.46
C LYS A 202 -12.75 -14.51 4.74
N GLY A 203 -13.50 -15.50 4.25
CA GLY A 203 -12.95 -16.61 3.46
C GLY A 203 -12.28 -16.12 2.18
N LEU A 204 -13.00 -15.30 1.39
CA LEU A 204 -12.51 -14.71 0.15
C LEU A 204 -11.27 -13.83 0.38
N TYR A 205 -11.28 -12.98 1.40
CA TYR A 205 -10.13 -12.14 1.76
C TYR A 205 -8.91 -12.97 2.15
N THR A 206 -9.11 -14.02 2.95
CA THR A 206 -8.03 -14.95 3.34
C THR A 206 -7.48 -15.68 2.12
N GLN A 207 -8.33 -16.09 1.19
CA GLN A 207 -7.92 -16.74 -0.05
C GLN A 207 -7.12 -15.79 -0.93
N MET A 208 -7.56 -14.54 -1.08
CA MET A 208 -6.86 -13.50 -1.85
C MET A 208 -5.45 -13.25 -1.30
N ILE A 209 -5.27 -13.15 0.02
CA ILE A 209 -3.94 -12.95 0.62
C ILE A 209 -3.05 -14.18 0.49
N LYS A 210 -3.61 -15.40 0.60
CA LYS A 210 -2.82 -16.63 0.59
C LYS A 210 -2.48 -17.12 -0.82
N LYS A 211 -3.41 -16.98 -1.76
CA LYS A 211 -3.33 -17.57 -3.10
C LYS A 211 -3.21 -16.54 -4.22
N GLY A 212 -3.59 -15.29 -3.96
CA GLY A 212 -3.65 -14.25 -4.97
C GLY A 212 -4.81 -14.41 -5.97
N PRO A 213 -4.90 -13.50 -6.96
CA PRO A 213 -4.09 -12.28 -7.07
C PRO A 213 -4.44 -11.28 -5.95
N LEU A 214 -3.43 -10.58 -5.41
CA LEU A 214 -3.65 -9.50 -4.45
C LEU A 214 -3.48 -8.15 -5.16
N HIS A 215 -4.60 -7.52 -5.46
CA HIS A 215 -4.63 -6.12 -5.88
C HIS A 215 -4.70 -5.23 -4.64
N ALA A 216 -4.01 -4.10 -4.69
CA ALA A 216 -4.02 -3.11 -3.62
C ALA A 216 -3.67 -1.73 -4.17
N SER A 217 -4.16 -0.71 -3.46
CA SER A 217 -3.83 0.69 -3.73
C SER A 217 -2.70 1.16 -2.82
N LEU A 218 -1.82 2.00 -3.36
CA LEU A 218 -0.81 2.73 -2.60
C LEU A 218 -1.16 4.22 -2.60
N LYS A 219 -1.34 4.78 -1.41
CA LYS A 219 -1.70 6.19 -1.22
C LYS A 219 -0.69 6.89 -0.33
N LEU A 220 -0.43 8.15 -0.63
CA LEU A 220 0.32 9.08 0.19
C LEU A 220 -0.65 10.03 0.89
N LYS A 221 -0.54 10.09 2.20
CA LYS A 221 -1.23 11.04 3.07
C LYS A 221 -0.26 12.11 3.52
N ALA A 222 -0.68 13.37 3.40
CA ALA A 222 0.03 14.52 3.96
C ALA A 222 -0.89 15.20 4.98
N ASP A 223 -0.50 15.15 6.25
CA ASP A 223 -1.23 15.79 7.33
C ASP A 223 -0.55 17.11 7.71
N CYS A 224 -1.34 18.14 8.05
CA CYS A 224 -0.86 19.38 8.65
C CYS A 224 0.17 20.15 7.80
N LEU A 225 -0.04 20.23 6.49
CA LEU A 225 0.78 21.10 5.63
C LEU A 225 0.50 22.57 5.99
N GLN A 226 1.56 23.36 6.15
CA GLN A 226 1.45 24.79 6.49
C GLN A 226 0.93 25.63 5.31
N CYS A 227 1.15 25.16 4.08
CA CYS A 227 0.69 25.78 2.86
C CYS A 227 0.15 24.72 1.89
N ALA A 228 -0.76 25.14 1.01
CA ALA A 228 -1.19 24.33 -0.11
C ALA A 228 0.04 23.93 -0.95
N THR A 229 0.19 22.64 -1.23
CA THR A 229 1.41 22.09 -1.83
C THR A 229 1.05 21.16 -2.96
N VAL A 230 1.69 21.38 -4.12
CA VAL A 230 1.63 20.48 -5.27
C VAL A 230 2.92 19.68 -5.33
N MET A 231 2.81 18.36 -5.45
CA MET A 231 3.96 17.47 -5.43
C MET A 231 3.94 16.53 -6.63
N THR A 232 5.10 16.36 -7.27
CA THR A 232 5.29 15.38 -8.35
C THR A 232 6.02 14.16 -7.78
N VAL A 233 5.42 12.98 -7.88
CA VAL A 233 5.96 11.74 -7.28
C VAL A 233 5.91 10.55 -8.21
N ASN A 234 6.77 9.56 -7.97
CA ASN A 234 6.53 8.18 -8.39
C ASN A 234 6.16 7.33 -7.18
N LEU A 235 5.26 6.36 -7.36
CA LEU A 235 4.93 5.33 -6.40
C LEU A 235 5.73 4.06 -6.68
N LEU A 236 6.12 3.33 -5.64
CA LEU A 236 6.91 2.10 -5.73
C LEU A 236 6.22 0.96 -4.96
N VAL A 237 6.14 -0.22 -5.56
CA VAL A 237 5.71 -1.47 -4.91
C VAL A 237 6.65 -2.60 -5.35
N GLY A 238 7.51 -3.05 -4.44
CA GLY A 238 8.59 -3.97 -4.76
C GLY A 238 9.52 -3.36 -5.81
N GLN A 239 9.59 -4.00 -6.98
CA GLN A 239 10.38 -3.51 -8.12
C GLN A 239 9.56 -2.70 -9.13
N VAL A 240 8.25 -2.58 -8.92
CA VAL A 240 7.34 -1.88 -9.83
C VAL A 240 7.29 -0.41 -9.48
N ARG A 241 7.39 0.44 -10.51
CA ARG A 241 7.34 1.90 -10.40
C ARG A 241 6.17 2.43 -11.21
N ALA A 242 5.40 3.34 -10.64
CA ALA A 242 4.28 4.00 -11.28
C ALA A 242 4.39 5.53 -11.12
N GLY A 243 4.38 6.27 -12.23
CA GLY A 243 4.50 7.73 -12.24
C GLY A 243 5.23 8.24 -13.48
N PRO A 244 5.46 9.56 -13.58
CA PRO A 244 5.21 10.57 -12.55
C PRO A 244 3.71 10.89 -12.36
N LEU A 245 3.31 11.16 -11.11
CA LEU A 245 1.97 11.57 -10.69
C LEU A 245 2.04 12.93 -10.02
N VAL A 246 1.06 13.80 -10.30
CA VAL A 246 0.97 15.15 -9.70
C VAL A 246 -0.17 15.15 -8.68
N TYR A 247 0.16 15.47 -7.43
CA TYR A 247 -0.77 15.52 -6.30
C TYR A 247 -0.92 16.96 -5.79
N ASP A 248 -2.15 17.45 -5.75
CA ASP A 248 -2.50 18.76 -5.20
C ASP A 248 -3.16 18.60 -3.82
N PHE A 249 -2.38 18.77 -2.77
CA PHE A 249 -2.84 18.60 -1.39
C PHE A 249 -3.72 19.74 -0.89
N SER A 250 -4.03 20.76 -1.71
CA SER A 250 -5.03 21.77 -1.38
C SER A 250 -6.46 21.22 -1.44
N GLU A 251 -6.71 20.25 -2.34
CA GLU A 251 -8.02 19.65 -2.54
C GLU A 251 -8.23 18.43 -1.65
N GLN A 252 -7.19 17.59 -1.50
CA GLN A 252 -7.30 16.33 -0.78
C GLN A 252 -6.01 16.00 0.01
N ALA A 253 -6.15 15.62 1.28
CA ALA A 253 -5.00 15.24 2.11
C ALA A 253 -4.40 13.86 1.73
N ILE A 254 -5.09 13.07 0.90
CA ILE A 254 -4.71 11.69 0.55
C ILE A 254 -4.83 11.53 -0.97
N HIS A 255 -3.70 11.29 -1.62
CA HIS A 255 -3.63 10.96 -3.05
C HIS A 255 -2.98 9.60 -3.24
N GLY A 256 -3.21 8.96 -4.38
CA GLY A 256 -2.62 7.65 -4.63
C GLY A 256 -3.08 7.04 -5.94
N LEU A 257 -2.64 5.82 -6.17
CA LEU A 257 -3.09 5.00 -7.29
C LEU A 257 -3.88 3.81 -6.77
N ASP A 258 -5.12 3.66 -7.26
CA ASP A 258 -6.04 2.61 -6.81
C ASP A 258 -5.58 1.21 -7.27
N ASP A 259 -4.99 1.11 -8.46
CA ASP A 259 -4.41 -0.13 -8.98
C ASP A 259 -3.13 0.15 -9.77
N LEU A 260 -2.05 -0.54 -9.43
CA LEU A 260 -0.77 -0.51 -10.16
C LEU A 260 -0.75 -1.55 -11.30
N GLY A 261 -1.78 -2.38 -11.43
CA GLY A 261 -1.86 -3.45 -12.43
C GLY A 261 -0.93 -4.62 -12.12
N VAL A 262 -0.48 -4.76 -10.86
CA VAL A 262 0.46 -5.80 -10.45
C VAL A 262 -0.09 -6.60 -9.28
N ASP A 263 0.21 -7.91 -9.27
CA ASP A 263 -0.09 -8.78 -8.14
C ASP A 263 0.96 -8.56 -7.04
N TRP A 264 0.54 -7.94 -5.94
CA TRP A 264 1.45 -7.54 -4.86
C TRP A 264 2.13 -8.74 -4.21
N LEU A 265 1.51 -9.94 -4.22
CA LEU A 265 2.13 -11.16 -3.69
C LEU A 265 3.37 -11.57 -4.48
N LYS A 266 3.46 -11.23 -5.77
CA LYS A 266 4.66 -11.49 -6.58
C LYS A 266 5.82 -10.54 -6.24
N GLN A 267 5.52 -9.42 -5.60
CA GLN A 267 6.50 -8.42 -5.17
C GLN A 267 7.01 -8.66 -3.74
N VAL A 268 6.42 -9.61 -3.00
CA VAL A 268 6.87 -9.99 -1.66
C VAL A 268 8.19 -10.75 -1.74
N ASP A 269 9.14 -10.38 -0.90
CA ASP A 269 10.39 -11.11 -0.72
C ASP A 269 10.11 -12.50 -0.15
N LYS A 270 10.44 -13.54 -0.93
CA LYS A 270 10.20 -14.94 -0.58
C LYS A 270 11.00 -15.39 0.64
N GLY A 271 12.11 -14.72 0.98
CA GLY A 271 12.97 -15.10 2.10
C GLY A 271 12.39 -14.76 3.46
N ASN A 272 11.68 -13.63 3.57
CA ASN A 272 11.20 -13.09 4.85
C ASN A 272 9.71 -12.68 4.85
N GLY A 273 9.01 -12.81 3.72
CA GLY A 273 7.61 -12.42 3.60
C GLY A 273 7.38 -10.90 3.66
N SER A 274 8.42 -10.09 3.48
CA SER A 274 8.33 -8.63 3.53
C SER A 274 8.05 -8.01 2.16
N LEU A 275 7.35 -6.89 2.15
CA LEU A 275 7.13 -6.07 0.97
C LEU A 275 7.68 -4.68 1.22
N THR A 276 8.41 -4.13 0.25
CA THR A 276 8.83 -2.72 0.29
C THR A 276 7.90 -1.91 -0.60
N VAL A 277 7.29 -0.87 -0.06
CA VAL A 277 6.55 0.15 -0.81
C VAL A 277 7.26 1.47 -0.64
N GLY A 278 7.07 2.42 -1.54
CA GLY A 278 7.80 3.68 -1.44
C GLY A 278 7.24 4.78 -2.32
N ILE A 279 7.86 5.94 -2.18
CA ILE A 279 7.65 7.11 -3.02
C ILE A 279 8.98 7.72 -3.43
N GLU A 280 9.04 8.25 -4.64
CA GLU A 280 10.13 9.10 -5.10
C GLU A 280 9.56 10.49 -5.32
N ILE A 281 9.96 11.45 -4.51
CA ILE A 281 9.53 12.83 -4.63
C ILE A 281 10.47 13.53 -5.59
N LEU A 282 9.93 13.95 -6.74
CA LEU A 282 10.66 14.58 -7.83
C LEU A 282 10.66 16.11 -7.69
N ASP A 283 9.52 16.68 -7.30
CA ASP A 283 9.33 18.13 -7.20
C ASP A 283 8.28 18.45 -6.13
N VAL A 284 8.49 19.56 -5.41
CA VAL A 284 7.57 20.09 -4.40
C VAL A 284 7.43 21.59 -4.64
N ARG A 285 6.21 22.04 -4.97
CA ARG A 285 5.92 23.45 -5.21
C ARG A 285 4.85 23.95 -4.25
N PRO A 286 5.09 25.05 -3.52
CA PRO A 286 4.01 25.73 -2.81
C PRO A 286 3.01 26.29 -3.84
N GLN A 287 1.72 26.13 -3.57
CA GLN A 287 0.67 26.77 -4.35
C GLN A 287 0.56 28.23 -3.87
N PRO A 288 0.58 29.21 -4.79
CA PRO A 288 0.53 30.63 -4.45
C PRO A 288 -0.80 31.07 -3.86
#